data_AF-A0A540KTY1-F1
#
_entry.id   AF-A0A540KTY1-F1
#
_cell.length_a   1.000
_cell.length_b   1.000
_cell.length_c   1.000
_cell.angle_alpha   90.00
_cell.angle_beta   90.00
_cell.angle_gamma   90.00
#
_symmetry.space_group_name_H-M   'P 1'
#
loop_
_entity.id
_entity.type
_entity.pdbx_description
1 polymer ?
#
loop_
_entity_poly.entity_id
_entity_poly.type
_entity_poly.pdbx_seq_one_letter_code
_entity_poly.pdbx_strand_id
1 'polypeptide(L)'
;MLGLGNENSGWGLGGNKVEVQVRKLYCVSKAAVLPINIEDAARSDVEIEKALQAGETLVRVNQDTHLNNRVLDLRTPANQGIFRIQSQVGNVMHDH
;
A
#
# COMPACT_ATOMS: atom_id res chain seq x y z
N MET A 1 12.27 11.04 -25.93
CA MET A 1 12.09 12.33 -25.23
C MET A 1 10.63 12.49 -24.87
N LEU A 2 10.26 11.99 -23.69
CA LEU A 2 9.06 12.25 -22.88
C LEU A 2 9.41 11.62 -21.53
N GLY A 3 9.46 12.25 -20.37
CA GLY A 3 9.55 13.63 -19.94
C GLY A 3 10.20 13.55 -18.56
N LEU A 4 11.03 14.52 -18.20
CA LEU A 4 11.76 14.58 -16.94
C LEU A 4 10.77 14.64 -15.77
N GLY A 5 10.62 13.52 -15.06
CA GLY A 5 9.91 13.41 -13.79
C GLY A 5 10.88 12.96 -12.72
N ASN A 6 11.20 13.87 -11.80
CA ASN A 6 11.93 13.71 -10.53
C ASN A 6 12.32 12.26 -10.15
N GLU A 7 13.62 11.99 -10.13
CA GLU A 7 14.22 10.67 -9.86
C GLU A 7 14.06 10.15 -8.42
N ASN A 8 13.36 10.88 -7.55
CA ASN A 8 13.30 10.59 -6.11
C ASN A 8 11.92 10.19 -5.54
N SER A 9 10.91 9.89 -6.38
CA SER A 9 9.70 9.20 -5.90
C SER A 9 9.71 7.75 -6.37
N GLY A 10 10.44 6.90 -5.64
CA GLY A 10 10.48 5.47 -5.89
C GLY A 10 9.06 4.91 -5.92
N TRP A 11 8.72 4.17 -6.98
CA TRP A 11 7.41 3.57 -7.27
C TRP A 11 6.95 2.51 -6.25
N GLY A 12 7.36 2.59 -4.99
CA GLY A 12 7.12 1.55 -3.98
C GLY A 12 7.85 0.24 -4.28
N LEU A 13 8.62 0.16 -5.37
CA LEU A 13 9.43 -0.99 -5.72
C LEU A 13 10.73 -0.90 -4.93
N GLY A 14 10.97 -1.86 -4.03
CA GLY A 14 12.17 -1.93 -3.21
C GLY A 14 13.45 -1.87 -4.05
N GLY A 15 14.10 -0.70 -4.07
CA GLY A 15 15.51 -0.44 -4.37
C GLY A 15 16.07 -0.78 -5.75
N ASN A 16 15.41 -1.60 -6.57
CA ASN A 16 16.02 -2.16 -7.78
C ASN A 16 15.68 -1.36 -9.04
N LYS A 17 16.72 -0.96 -9.79
CA LYS A 17 16.61 -0.18 -11.05
C LYS A 17 16.46 -1.08 -12.29
N VAL A 18 15.49 -1.99 -12.26
CA VAL A 18 15.17 -2.85 -13.40
C VAL A 18 13.66 -2.89 -13.62
N GLU A 19 13.22 -3.04 -14.87
CA GLU A 19 11.80 -3.12 -15.25
C GLU A 19 11.46 -4.45 -15.93
N VAL A 20 10.20 -4.86 -15.82
CA VAL A 20 9.71 -6.08 -16.47
C VAL A 20 9.12 -5.73 -17.84
N GLN A 21 9.77 -6.19 -18.92
CA GLN A 21 9.22 -6.06 -20.28
C GLN A 21 8.14 -7.13 -20.54
N VAL A 22 6.87 -6.72 -20.56
CA VAL A 22 5.73 -7.63 -20.73
C VAL A 22 5.64 -8.15 -22.17
N ARG A 23 5.63 -9.48 -22.36
CA ARG A 23 5.40 -10.13 -23.68
C ARG A 23 3.99 -10.71 -23.83
N LYS A 24 3.42 -11.20 -22.73
CA LYS A 24 2.07 -11.77 -22.66
C LYS A 24 1.50 -11.42 -21.28
N LEU A 25 0.21 -11.10 -21.23
CA LEU A 25 -0.51 -10.78 -19.99
C LEU A 25 -1.87 -11.47 -20.00
N TYR A 26 -2.15 -12.21 -18.93
CA TYR A 26 -3.40 -12.94 -18.75
C TYR A 26 -4.03 -12.56 -17.42
N CYS A 27 -5.33 -12.27 -17.42
CA CYS A 27 -6.07 -11.99 -16.20
C CYS A 27 -6.54 -13.32 -15.58
N VAL A 28 -5.97 -13.71 -14.44
CA VAL A 28 -6.37 -14.91 -13.70
C VAL A 28 -7.66 -14.67 -12.90
N SER A 29 -7.76 -13.48 -12.29
CA SER A 29 -8.95 -13.04 -11.57
C SER A 29 -9.10 -11.53 -11.75
N LYS A 30 -10.28 -11.12 -12.23
CA LYS A 30 -10.59 -9.71 -12.49
C LYS A 30 -11.12 -9.06 -11.22
N ALA A 31 -10.56 -7.92 -10.84
CA ALA A 31 -11.04 -7.14 -9.71
C ALA A 31 -12.41 -6.50 -10.01
N ALA A 32 -13.24 -6.38 -8.97
CA ALA A 32 -14.44 -5.55 -8.98
C ALA A 32 -14.08 -4.07 -8.74
N VAL A 33 -15.08 -3.19 -8.74
CA VAL A 33 -14.89 -1.79 -8.34
C VAL A 33 -14.43 -1.75 -6.89
N LEU A 34 -13.32 -1.06 -6.64
CA LEU A 34 -12.72 -0.98 -5.31
C LEU A 34 -13.46 0.09 -4.48
N PRO A 35 -13.99 -0.26 -3.28
CA PRO A 35 -14.62 0.70 -2.38
C PRO A 35 -13.63 1.65 -1.71
N ILE A 36 -12.36 1.26 -1.61
CA ILE A 36 -11.22 2.10 -1.19
C ILE A 36 -9.97 1.78 -2.00
N ASN A 37 -9.10 2.77 -2.20
CA ASN A 37 -7.78 2.58 -2.77
C ASN A 37 -6.81 2.08 -1.69
N ILE A 38 -5.88 1.20 -2.08
CA ILE A 38 -4.88 0.66 -1.15
C ILE A 38 -3.85 1.74 -0.80
N GLU A 39 -3.54 2.62 -1.76
CA GLU A 39 -2.59 3.72 -1.61
C GLU A 39 -3.07 4.76 -0.60
N ASP A 40 -4.36 5.09 -0.63
CA ASP A 40 -4.95 6.04 0.33
C ASP A 40 -5.06 5.42 1.72
N ALA A 41 -5.36 4.11 1.81
CA ALA A 41 -5.40 3.38 3.08
C ALA A 41 -4.00 3.13 3.69
N ALA A 42 -2.94 3.16 2.88
CA ALA A 42 -1.56 2.97 3.33
C ALA A 42 -0.87 4.26 3.80
N ARG A 43 -1.48 5.42 3.53
CA ARG A 43 -0.90 6.73 3.85
C ARG A 43 -0.95 7.03 5.34
N SER A 44 0.11 7.60 5.86
CA SER A 44 0.19 8.00 7.27
C SER A 44 -0.46 9.36 7.52
N ASP A 45 -0.89 9.58 8.76
CA ASP A 45 -1.44 10.87 9.20
C ASP A 45 -0.45 12.02 8.99
N VAL A 46 0.83 11.76 9.24
CA VAL A 46 1.92 12.72 9.05
C VAL A 46 2.05 13.15 7.58
N GLU A 47 1.87 12.24 6.63
CA GLU A 47 1.91 12.56 5.20
C GLU A 47 0.69 13.38 4.78
N ILE A 48 -0.49 13.07 5.31
CA ILE A 48 -1.72 13.83 5.06
C ILE A 48 -1.58 15.25 5.61
N GLU A 49 -1.10 15.41 6.83
CA GLU A 49 -0.86 16.72 7.45
C GLU A 49 0.14 17.57 6.65
N LYS A 50 1.24 16.96 6.18
CA LYS A 50 2.22 17.63 5.31
C LYS A 50 1.61 18.09 3.99
N ALA A 51 0.78 17.25 3.35
CA ALA A 51 0.10 17.62 2.12
C ALA A 51 -0.86 18.78 2.33
N LEU A 52 -1.63 18.76 3.43
CA LEU A 52 -2.52 19.86 3.81
C LEU A 52 -1.75 21.18 4.00
N GLN A 53 -0.57 21.14 4.63
CA GLN A 53 0.30 22.31 4.76
C GLN A 53 0.82 22.83 3.41
N ALA A 54 1.04 21.93 2.44
CA ALA A 54 1.41 22.27 1.07
C ALA A 54 0.23 22.75 0.20
N GLY A 55 -0.99 22.81 0.76
CA GLY A 55 -2.21 23.18 0.03
C GLY A 55 -2.82 22.05 -0.79
N GLU A 56 -2.33 20.82 -0.62
CA GLU A 56 -2.86 19.62 -1.28
C GLU A 56 -3.85 18.90 -0.36
N THR A 57 -5.00 18.50 -0.90
CA THR A 57 -5.99 17.71 -0.15
C THR A 57 -5.87 16.25 -0.54
N LEU A 58 -5.32 15.44 0.37
CA LEU A 58 -5.27 13.99 0.23
C LEU A 58 -6.45 13.33 0.93
N VAL A 59 -6.96 12.25 0.35
CA VAL A 59 -8.04 11.47 0.95
C VAL A 59 -7.52 10.75 2.20
N ARG A 60 -8.23 10.94 3.31
CA ARG A 60 -8.03 10.19 4.56
C ARG A 60 -9.07 9.08 4.62
N VAL A 61 -8.62 7.84 4.82
CA VAL A 61 -9.53 6.71 5.04
C VAL A 61 -9.82 6.60 6.54
N ASN A 62 -11.11 6.63 6.90
CA ASN A 62 -11.53 6.54 8.30
C ASN A 62 -11.58 5.09 8.78
N GLN A 63 -11.46 4.88 10.09
CA GLN A 63 -11.42 3.55 10.70
C GLN A 63 -12.59 2.65 10.30
N ASP A 64 -13.83 3.17 10.30
CA ASP A 64 -15.00 2.42 9.87
C ASP A 64 -14.88 1.95 8.42
N THR A 65 -14.27 2.76 7.57
CA THR A 65 -14.06 2.42 6.16
C THR A 65 -13.01 1.31 6.00
N HIS A 66 -11.95 1.32 6.83
CA HIS A 66 -10.99 0.22 6.91
C HIS A 66 -11.65 -1.08 7.38
N LEU A 67 -12.42 -1.01 8.47
CA LEU A 67 -13.05 -2.20 9.08
C LEU A 67 -14.14 -2.80 8.18
N ASN A 68 -14.96 -1.98 7.54
CA ASN A 68 -15.99 -2.44 6.59
C ASN A 68 -15.37 -3.08 5.33
N ASN A 69 -14.13 -2.71 4.97
CA ASN A 69 -13.43 -3.21 3.80
C ASN A 69 -12.14 -3.96 4.17
N ARG A 70 -12.17 -4.70 5.30
CA ARG A 70 -10.97 -5.27 5.93
C ARG A 70 -10.11 -6.13 5.01
N VAL A 71 -10.73 -6.81 4.04
CA VAL A 71 -10.01 -7.62 3.03
C VAL A 71 -9.04 -6.78 2.18
N LEU A 72 -9.40 -5.53 1.88
CA LEU A 72 -8.53 -4.61 1.14
C LEU A 72 -7.54 -3.93 2.07
N ASP A 73 -7.99 -3.51 3.26
CA ASP A 73 -7.15 -2.89 4.26
C ASP A 73 -5.97 -3.79 4.69
N LEU A 74 -6.21 -5.10 4.84
CA LEU A 74 -5.16 -6.07 5.14
C LEU A 74 -4.06 -6.14 4.06
N ARG A 75 -4.27 -5.61 2.85
CA ARG A 75 -3.27 -5.59 1.78
C ARG A 75 -2.27 -4.43 1.89
N THR A 76 -2.48 -3.49 2.82
CA THR A 76 -1.52 -2.40 3.01
C THR A 76 -0.18 -2.96 3.55
N PRO A 77 0.96 -2.36 3.18
CA PRO A 77 2.28 -2.83 3.63
C PRO A 77 2.40 -2.89 5.16
N ALA A 78 1.81 -1.93 5.87
CA ALA A 78 1.83 -1.89 7.33
C ALA A 78 1.04 -3.07 7.94
N ASN A 79 -0.19 -3.33 7.48
CA ASN A 79 -0.99 -4.46 8.00
C ASN A 79 -0.33 -5.80 7.69
N GLN A 80 0.22 -5.99 6.49
CA GLN A 80 1.00 -7.20 6.15
C GLN A 80 2.19 -7.40 7.09
N GLY A 81 2.93 -6.32 7.40
CA GLY A 81 4.03 -6.35 8.37
C GLY A 81 3.57 -6.71 9.79
N ILE A 82 2.51 -6.06 10.28
CA ILE A 82 1.95 -6.29 11.62
C ILE A 82 1.55 -7.76 11.80
N PHE A 83 0.75 -8.31 10.89
CA PHE A 83 0.29 -9.70 11.02
C PHE A 83 1.41 -10.72 10.82
N ARG A 84 2.42 -10.41 10.01
CA ARG A 84 3.61 -11.26 9.88
C ARG A 84 4.39 -11.30 11.19
N ILE A 85 4.62 -10.16 11.84
CA ILE A 85 5.29 -10.09 13.15
C ILE A 85 4.45 -10.80 14.21
N GLN A 86 3.15 -10.55 14.27
CA GLN A 86 2.24 -11.21 15.20
C GLN A 86 2.29 -12.74 15.07
N SER A 87 2.30 -13.26 13.83
CA SER A 87 2.45 -14.69 13.58
C SER A 87 3.78 -15.22 14.11
N GLN A 88 4.89 -14.49 13.97
CA GLN A 88 6.18 -14.92 14.52
C GLN A 88 6.19 -14.96 16.04
N VAL A 89 5.52 -14.01 16.72
CA VAL A 89 5.39 -14.05 18.18
C VAL A 89 4.68 -15.32 18.63
N GLY A 90 3.60 -15.70 17.94
CA GLY A 90 2.89 -16.95 18.21
C GLY A 90 3.77 -18.18 18.00
N ASN A 91 4.51 -18.23 16.88
CA ASN A 91 5.40 -19.36 16.59
C ASN A 91 6.48 -19.52 17.68
N VAL A 92 7.15 -18.42 18.06
CA VAL A 92 8.19 -18.45 19.10
C VAL A 92 7.62 -18.92 20.45
N MET A 93 6.38 -18.53 20.79
CA MET A 93 5.73 -19.00 22.03
C MET A 93 5.41 -20.50 22.00
N HIS A 94 5.01 -21.04 20.84
CA HIS A 94 4.68 -22.46 20.71
C HIS A 94 5.91 -23.38 20.60
N ASP A 95 7.06 -22.85 20.17
CA ASP A 95 8.32 -23.58 20.03
C ASP A 95 9.10 -23.72 21.36
N HIS A 96 8.68 -23.02 22.42
CA HIS A 96 9.24 -23.08 23.78
C HIS A 96 8.36 -23.89 24.73
#